data_AF-A0A392RTD6-F1
#
_entry.id   AF-A0A392RTD6-F1
#
_cell.length_a   1.000
_cell.length_b   1.000
_cell.length_c   1.000
_cell.angle_alpha   90.00
_cell.angle_beta   90.00
_cell.angle_gamma   90.00
#
_symmetry.space_group_name_H-M   'P 1'
#
loop_
_entity.id
_entity.type
_entity.pdbx_description
1 polymer ?
#
loop_
_entity_poly.entity_id
_entity_poly.type
_entity_poly.pdbx_seq_one_letter_code
_entity_poly.pdbx_strand_id
1 'polypeptide(L)' 'MYWDAFAGMKLTTEQLHPYSGTLVGFSGEQVEVYGYVTLLTTFGEGQSEKTVKV' A
#
# COMPACT_ATOMS: atom_id res chain seq x y z
N MET A 1 6.32 6.72 8.13
CA MET A 1 5.87 5.32 8.28
C MET A 1 5.40 4.72 6.97
N TYR A 2 4.31 5.19 6.34
CA TYR A 2 3.85 4.59 5.07
C TYR A 2 4.82 4.81 3.90
N TRP A 3 5.46 5.98 3.82
CA TRP A 3 6.46 6.27 2.79
C TRP A 3 7.73 5.42 2.94
N ASP A 4 8.25 5.27 4.16
CA ASP A 4 9.46 4.48 4.41
C ASP A 4 9.24 3.00 4.07
N ALA A 5 8.04 2.47 4.37
CA ALA A 5 7.66 1.12 3.97
C ALA A 5 7.55 0.97 2.45
N PHE A 6 6.92 1.93 1.77
CA PHE A 6 6.85 1.98 0.31
C PHE A 6 8.24 1.97 -0.34
N ALA A 7 9.15 2.84 0.14
CA ALA A 7 10.53 2.91 -0.32
C ALA A 7 11.31 1.62 0.00
N GLY A 8 11.12 1.04 1.19
CA GLY A 8 11.74 -0.22 1.60
C GLY A 8 11.33 -1.42 0.75
N MET A 9 10.10 -1.43 0.22
CA MET A 9 9.61 -2.43 -0.73
C MET A 9 10.15 -2.22 -2.16
N LYS A 10 10.94 -1.17 -2.40
CA LYS A 10 11.49 -0.78 -3.71
C LYS A 10 10.39 -0.51 -4.76
N LEU A 11 9.25 -0.01 -4.30
CA LEU A 11 8.17 0.44 -5.18
C LEU A 11 8.53 1.81 -5.76
N THR A 12 8.01 2.07 -6.96
CA THR A 12 8.29 3.29 -7.72
C THR A 12 7.03 4.15 -7.77
N THR A 13 7.17 5.48 -7.74
CA THR A 13 6.02 6.38 -7.71
C THR A 13 5.15 6.28 -8.96
N GLU A 14 5.71 5.80 -10.06
CA GLU A 14 5.01 5.53 -11.33
C GLU A 14 3.96 4.42 -11.19
N GLN A 15 4.07 3.56 -10.17
CA GLN A 15 3.09 2.51 -9.87
C GLN A 15 1.92 3.02 -9.02
N LEU A 16 2.00 4.24 -8.49
CA LEU A 16 0.93 4.83 -7.71
C LEU A 16 -0.24 5.20 -8.60
N HIS A 17 -1.42 4.76 -8.19
CA HIS A 17 -2.67 5.21 -8.76
C HIS A 17 -3.07 6.53 -8.10
N PRO A 18 -3.56 7.52 -8.88
CA PRO A 18 -4.05 8.76 -8.34
C PRO A 18 -5.18 8.52 -7.34
N TYR A 19 -5.18 9.29 -6.25
CA TYR A 19 -6.28 9.30 -5.29
C TYR A 19 -6.70 10.73 -5.04
N SER A 20 -7.98 11.02 -5.27
CA SER A 20 -8.56 12.34 -5.01
C SER A 20 -9.24 12.32 -3.65
N GLY A 21 -8.48 12.53 -2.57
CA GLY A 21 -9.00 12.60 -1.22
C GLY A 21 -7.89 12.64 -0.16
N THR A 22 -8.29 12.65 1.10
CA THR A 22 -7.37 12.65 2.25
C THR A 22 -7.47 11.34 3.02
N LEU A 23 -6.38 10.91 3.63
CA LEU A 23 -6.41 9.88 4.67
C LEU A 23 -6.88 10.53 5.98
N VAL A 24 -7.91 9.96 6.61
CA VAL A 24 -8.46 10.44 7.87
C VAL A 24 -8.04 9.51 9.00
N GLY A 25 -7.26 10.04 9.96
CA GLY A 25 -6.81 9.32 11.14
C GLY A 25 -7.91 9.17 12.20
N PHE A 26 -7.67 8.32 13.20
CA PHE A 26 -8.63 8.05 14.28
C PHE A 26 -8.98 9.28 15.14
N SER A 27 -8.08 10.27 15.19
CA SER A 27 -8.30 11.56 15.87
C SER A 27 -8.99 12.62 14.99
N GLY A 28 -9.35 12.27 13.74
CA GLY A 28 -9.92 13.20 12.77
C GLY A 28 -8.90 14.02 11.98
N GLU A 29 -7.60 13.79 12.19
CA GLU A 29 -6.54 14.38 11.39
C GLU A 29 -6.67 13.98 9.92
N GLN A 30 -6.53 14.94 9.01
CA GLN A 30 -6.56 14.70 7.57
C GLN A 30 -5.19 14.95 6.97
N VAL A 31 -4.70 14.01 6.17
CA VAL A 31 -3.41 14.11 5.49
C VAL A 31 -3.60 13.87 4.00
N GLU A 32 -2.99 14.71 3.18
CA GLU A 32 -2.92 14.50 1.74
C GLU A 32 -2.15 13.22 1.42
N VAL A 33 -2.57 12.51 0.37
CA VAL A 33 -1.92 11.29 -0.08
C VAL A 33 -1.40 11.46 -1.50
N TYR A 34 -0.21 10.93 -1.75
CA TYR A 34 0.41 10.94 -3.07
C TYR A 34 -0.28 9.97 -4.06
N GLY A 35 -1.01 8.99 -3.55
CA GLY A 35 -1.66 7.95 -4.33
C GLY A 35 -1.74 6.64 -3.53
N TYR A 36 -2.12 5.56 -4.20
CA TYR A 36 -2.15 4.22 -3.60
C TYR A 36 -1.65 3.16 -4.58
N VAL A 37 -1.25 2.02 -4.04
CA VAL A 37 -0.91 0.83 -4.79
C VAL A 37 -1.54 -0.37 -4.10
N THR A 38 -2.13 -1.27 -4.87
CA THR A 38 -2.63 -2.55 -4.34
C THR A 38 -1.52 -3.58 -4.43
N LEU A 39 -1.23 -4.25 -3.31
CA LEU A 39 -0.23 -5.30 -3.26
C LEU A 39 -0.91 -6.67 -3.28
N LEU A 40 -0.26 -7.63 -3.94
CA LEU A 40 -0.59 -9.03 -3.84
C LEU A 40 0.48 -9.69 -2.98
N THR A 41 0.06 -10.36 -1.92
CA THR A 41 0.97 -11.09 -1.05
C THR A 41 0.67 -12.57 -1.12
N THR A 42 1.67 -13.36 -1.48
CA THR A 42 1.61 -14.82 -1.46
C THR A 42 2.23 -15.33 -0.18
N PHE A 43 1.51 -16.22 0.52
CA PHE A 43 1.96 -16.87 1.75
C PHE A 43 1.90 -18.39 1.59
N GLY A 44 2.70 -19.11 2.37
CA GLY A 44 2.83 -20.57 2.29
C GLY A 44 3.90 -21.01 1.30
N GLU A 45 4.06 -22.33 1.16
CA GLU A 45 5.03 -22.94 0.24
C GLU A 45 4.40 -24.13 -0.51
N GLY A 46 4.77 -24.31 -1.77
CA GLY A 46 4.32 -25.45 -2.59
C GLY A 46 2.81 -25.49 -2.75
N GLN A 47 2.18 -26.62 -2.42
CA GLN A 47 0.72 -26.78 -2.57
C GLN A 47 -0.11 -25.95 -1.59
N SER A 48 0.52 -25.38 -0.55
CA SER A 48 -0.16 -24.53 0.43
C SER A 48 -0.13 -23.04 0.09
N GLU A 49 0.52 -22.67 -1.02
CA GLU A 49 0.62 -21.27 -1.45
C GLU A 49 -0.75 -20.63 -1.67
N LYS A 50 -0.90 -19.42 -1.15
CA LYS A 50 -2.12 -18.64 -1.30
C LYS A 50 -1.79 -17.16 -1.47
N THR A 51 -2.29 -16.59 -2.56
CA THR A 51 -2.16 -15.15 -2.85
C THR A 51 -3.42 -14.41 -2.41
N VAL A 52 -3.23 -13.30 -1.71
CA VAL A 52 -4.30 -12.40 -1.28
C VAL A 52 -3.98 -10.97 -1.69
N LYS A 53 -5.03 -10.19 -1.97
CA LYS A 53 -4.91 -8.74 -2.13
C LYS A 53 -4.87 -8.10 -0.75
N VAL A 54 -3.99 -7.12 -0.56
CA VAL A 54 -3.85 -6.34 0.68
C VAL A 54 -4.22 -4.89 0.41
#